data_AF-A0A963NP53-F1
#
_entry.id   AF-A0A963NP53-F1
#
_cell.length_a   1.000
_cell.length_b   1.000
_cell.length_c   1.000
_cell.angle_alpha   90.00
_cell.angle_beta   90.00
_cell.angle_gamma   90.00
#
_symmetry.space_group_name_H-M   'P 1'
#
loop_
_entity.id
_entity.type
_entity.pdbx_description
1 polymer ?
#
loop_
_entity_poly.entity_id
_entity_poly.type
_entity_poly.pdbx_seq_one_letter_code
_entity_poly.pdbx_strand_id
1 'polypeptide(L)'
;SATKMCRSVMIKGLEAMVVEGFTAARRYGVEDEVVASLAETFPGIDWERQAAYFFQRVIEHGRRRAEEMREVAQTVREAGLDPWSAAGSAERQAWVADLADTGVFGARGKPGFARSADWRTEADRILARIAGPQDTPPPEDRE
;
A
#
# COMPACT_ATOMS: atom_id res chain seq x y z
N SER A 1 16.85 17.84 1.29
CA SER A 1 16.26 19.15 1.60
C SER A 1 14.90 18.94 2.24
N ALA A 2 14.47 19.85 3.13
CA ALA A 2 13.19 19.75 3.82
C ALA A 2 12.00 19.58 2.86
N THR A 3 11.97 20.30 1.73
CA THR A 3 10.94 20.14 0.68
C THR A 3 10.79 18.70 0.18
N LYS A 4 11.91 17.98 -0.03
CA LYS A 4 11.88 16.57 -0.48
C LYS A 4 11.37 15.64 0.63
N MET A 5 11.70 15.93 1.88
CA MET A 5 11.23 15.16 3.03
C MET A 5 9.73 15.36 3.26
N CYS A 6 9.26 16.60 3.29
CA CYS A 6 7.83 16.91 3.44
C CYS A 6 6.99 16.31 2.29
N ARG A 7 7.46 16.42 1.04
CA ARG A 7 6.79 15.76 -0.10
C ARG A 7 6.77 14.24 0.04
N SER A 8 7.80 13.63 0.63
CA SER A 8 7.83 12.19 0.84
C SER A 8 6.76 11.72 1.82
N VAL A 9 6.44 12.49 2.88
CA VAL A 9 5.31 12.21 3.76
C VAL A 9 4.02 12.02 2.95
N MET A 10 3.74 12.96 2.04
CA MET A 10 2.53 12.93 1.21
C MET A 10 2.52 11.76 0.23
N ILE A 11 3.56 11.63 -0.60
CA ILE A 11 3.53 10.66 -1.71
C ILE A 11 3.70 9.22 -1.21
N LYS A 12 4.68 8.99 -0.32
CA LYS A 12 4.93 7.64 0.20
C LYS A 12 3.87 7.22 1.22
N GLY A 13 3.31 8.19 1.94
CA GLY A 13 2.14 7.97 2.79
C GLY A 13 0.92 7.55 2.00
N LEU A 14 0.61 8.25 0.90
CA LEU A 14 -0.49 7.87 0.03
C LEU A 14 -0.31 6.47 -0.57
N GLU A 15 0.89 6.12 -1.03
CA GLU A 15 1.19 4.75 -1.49
C GLU A 15 0.89 3.70 -0.40
N ALA A 16 1.33 3.93 0.84
CA ALA A 16 1.09 3.02 1.95
C ALA A 16 -0.40 2.91 2.30
N MET A 17 -1.12 4.03 2.33
CA MET A 17 -2.56 4.08 2.57
C MET A 17 -3.35 3.35 1.47
N VAL A 18 -2.97 3.50 0.20
CA VAL A 18 -3.64 2.77 -0.89
C VAL A 18 -3.40 1.27 -0.76
N VAL A 19 -2.17 0.83 -0.49
CA VAL A 19 -1.90 -0.60 -0.28
C VAL A 19 -2.71 -1.15 0.90
N GLU A 20 -2.80 -0.43 2.01
CA GLU A 20 -3.56 -0.85 3.19
C GLU A 20 -5.07 -0.83 2.95
N GLY A 21 -5.61 0.33 2.55
CA GLY A 21 -7.04 0.56 2.41
C GLY A 21 -7.65 -0.26 1.29
N PHE A 22 -6.98 -0.38 0.13
CA PHE A 22 -7.54 -1.12 -1.00
C PHE A 22 -7.47 -2.62 -0.76
N THR A 23 -6.41 -3.13 -0.12
CA THR A 23 -6.35 -4.54 0.29
C THR A 23 -7.43 -4.86 1.33
N ALA A 24 -7.70 -3.94 2.26
CA ALA A 24 -8.78 -4.10 3.24
C ALA A 24 -10.16 -4.06 2.56
N ALA A 25 -10.41 -3.09 1.67
CA ALA A 25 -11.64 -3.01 0.91
C ALA A 25 -11.89 -4.29 0.10
N ARG A 26 -10.84 -4.82 -0.55
CA ARG A 26 -10.87 -6.09 -1.27
C ARG A 26 -11.22 -7.29 -0.38
N ARG A 27 -10.78 -7.30 0.87
CA ARG A 27 -11.16 -8.36 1.85
C ARG A 27 -12.65 -8.31 2.17
N TYR A 28 -13.22 -7.11 2.25
CA TYR A 28 -14.63 -6.89 2.58
C TYR A 28 -15.54 -6.88 1.35
N GLY A 29 -14.99 -6.96 0.13
CA GLY A 29 -15.76 -6.93 -1.11
C GLY A 29 -16.39 -5.57 -1.44
N VAL A 30 -15.80 -4.48 -0.95
CA VAL A 30 -16.31 -3.10 -1.10
C VAL A 30 -15.34 -2.19 -1.87
N GLU A 31 -14.39 -2.77 -2.60
CA GLU A 31 -13.36 -2.01 -3.29
C GLU A 31 -13.90 -1.10 -4.39
N ASP A 32 -14.97 -1.49 -5.08
CA ASP A 32 -15.52 -0.72 -6.19
C ASP A 32 -16.22 0.54 -5.65
N GLU A 33 -16.97 0.43 -4.54
CA GLU A 33 -17.58 1.55 -3.84
C GLU A 33 -16.52 2.51 -3.28
N VAL A 34 -15.43 1.97 -2.71
CA VAL A 34 -14.32 2.78 -2.19
C VAL A 34 -13.62 3.53 -3.32
N VAL A 35 -13.33 2.87 -4.45
CA VAL A 35 -12.71 3.50 -5.62
C VAL A 35 -13.63 4.57 -6.21
N ALA A 36 -14.92 4.30 -6.33
CA ALA A 36 -15.91 5.26 -6.82
C ALA A 36 -15.98 6.51 -5.92
N SER A 37 -16.06 6.32 -4.60
CA SER A 37 -16.09 7.43 -3.62
C SER A 37 -14.83 8.30 -3.67
N LEU A 38 -13.65 7.68 -3.85
CA LEU A 38 -12.40 8.41 -4.02
C LEU A 38 -12.33 9.17 -5.34
N ALA A 39 -12.93 8.63 -6.42
CA ALA A 39 -13.02 9.30 -7.71
C ALA A 39 -13.95 10.53 -7.65
N GLU A 40 -15.04 10.48 -6.88
CA GLU A 40 -15.89 11.64 -6.63
C GLU A 40 -15.14 12.75 -5.87
N THR A 41 -14.35 12.36 -4.86
CA THR A 41 -13.59 13.30 -4.03
C THR A 41 -12.39 13.90 -4.77
N PHE A 42 -11.69 13.08 -5.56
CA PHE A 42 -10.49 13.46 -6.31
C PHE A 42 -10.59 13.05 -7.79
N PRO A 43 -11.45 13.73 -8.58
CA PRO A 43 -11.78 13.33 -9.95
C PRO A 43 -10.60 13.45 -10.94
N GLY A 44 -9.54 14.15 -10.55
CA GLY A 44 -8.31 14.25 -11.35
C GLY A 44 -7.39 13.03 -11.25
N ILE A 45 -7.70 12.06 -10.39
CA ILE A 45 -6.89 10.86 -10.19
C ILE A 45 -7.62 9.67 -10.82
N ASP A 46 -6.95 9.01 -11.77
CA ASP A 46 -7.33 7.67 -12.23
C ASP A 46 -6.91 6.67 -11.15
N TRP A 47 -7.81 6.38 -10.21
CA TRP A 47 -7.52 5.57 -9.03
C TRP A 47 -7.15 4.13 -9.34
N GLU A 48 -7.71 3.53 -10.38
CA GLU A 48 -7.38 2.17 -10.81
C GLU A 48 -5.92 2.10 -11.26
N ARG A 49 -5.53 2.99 -12.18
CA ARG A 49 -4.15 3.08 -12.66
C ARG A 49 -3.18 3.50 -11.56
N GLN A 50 -3.60 4.43 -10.70
CA GLN A 50 -2.77 4.96 -9.65
C GLN A 50 -2.50 3.92 -8.57
N ALA A 51 -3.50 3.12 -8.20
CA ALA A 51 -3.35 2.02 -7.27
C ALA A 51 -2.43 0.94 -7.82
N ALA A 52 -2.63 0.51 -9.08
CA ALA A 52 -1.74 -0.45 -9.71
C ALA A 52 -0.28 0.03 -9.67
N TYR A 53 -0.04 1.30 -10.01
CA TYR A 53 1.29 1.91 -9.92
C TYR A 53 1.86 1.91 -8.49
N PHE A 54 1.05 2.23 -7.48
CA PHE A 54 1.50 2.25 -6.10
C PHE A 54 1.85 0.86 -5.58
N PHE A 55 1.01 -0.16 -5.84
CA PHE A 55 1.32 -1.55 -5.51
C PHE A 55 2.64 -2.00 -6.15
N GLN A 56 2.82 -1.76 -7.45
CA GLN A 56 4.07 -2.09 -8.15
C GLN A 56 5.29 -1.45 -7.48
N ARG A 57 5.21 -0.14 -7.19
CA ARG A 57 6.32 0.61 -6.57
C ARG A 57 6.68 0.14 -5.17
N VAL A 58 5.67 -0.20 -4.36
CA VAL A 58 5.89 -0.68 -2.99
C VAL A 58 6.43 -2.12 -3.00
N ILE A 59 5.95 -2.98 -3.89
CA ILE A 59 6.48 -4.35 -4.05
C ILE A 59 7.93 -4.32 -4.55
N GLU A 60 8.20 -3.53 -5.60
CA GLU A 60 9.51 -3.49 -6.25
C GLU A 60 10.59 -2.87 -5.35
N HIS A 61 10.24 -1.80 -4.62
CA HIS A 61 11.22 -0.97 -3.90
C HIS A 61 10.97 -0.85 -2.40
N GLY A 62 10.02 -1.59 -1.81
CA GLY A 62 9.54 -1.40 -0.44
C GLY A 62 10.63 -1.28 0.62
N ARG A 63 11.69 -2.11 0.54
CA ARG A 63 12.82 -2.10 1.50
C ARG A 63 13.49 -0.72 1.56
N ARG A 64 13.96 -0.23 0.40
CA ARG A 64 14.59 1.09 0.27
C ARG A 64 13.61 2.22 0.63
N ARG A 65 12.34 2.10 0.21
CA ARG A 65 11.34 3.14 0.50
C ARG A 65 11.05 3.24 2.00
N ALA A 66 11.02 2.12 2.71
CA ALA A 66 10.87 2.07 4.16
C ALA A 66 12.05 2.75 4.87
N GLU A 67 13.29 2.49 4.45
CA GLU A 67 14.48 3.18 4.96
C GLU A 67 14.39 4.70 4.76
N GLU A 68 14.04 5.15 3.56
CA GLU A 68 13.80 6.57 3.27
C GLU A 68 12.69 7.15 4.16
N MET A 69 11.63 6.38 4.46
CA MET A 69 10.54 6.84 5.33
C MET A 69 10.94 6.94 6.80
N ARG A 70 11.91 6.15 7.27
CA ARG A 70 12.47 6.31 8.63
C ARG A 70 13.24 7.62 8.76
N GLU A 71 13.98 8.02 7.72
CA GLU A 71 14.62 9.34 7.66
C GLU A 71 13.58 10.47 7.62
N VAL A 72 12.51 10.31 6.83
CA VAL A 72 11.41 11.27 6.77
C VAL A 72 10.72 11.41 8.13
N ALA A 73 10.49 10.31 8.84
CA ALA A 73 9.94 10.33 10.19
C ALA A 73 10.85 11.09 11.17
N GLN A 74 12.18 11.00 10.99
CA GLN A 74 13.12 11.79 11.76
C GLN A 74 12.99 13.29 11.46
N THR A 75 12.88 13.68 10.19
CA THR A 75 12.63 15.09 9.83
C THR A 75 11.31 15.62 10.41
N VAL A 76 10.27 14.79 10.48
CA VAL A 76 8.98 15.19 11.10
C VAL A 76 9.13 15.41 12.61
N ARG A 77 9.92 14.56 13.30
CA ARG A 77 10.27 14.78 14.71
C ARG A 77 11.05 16.07 14.94
N GLU A 78 12.00 16.38 14.06
CA GLU A 78 12.76 17.63 14.11
C GLU A 78 11.89 18.87 13.93
N ALA A 79 10.74 18.74 13.25
CA ALA A 79 9.72 19.78 13.17
C ALA A 79 8.81 19.87 14.42
N GLY A 80 9.04 19.04 15.44
CA GLY A 80 8.28 19.02 16.69
C GLY A 80 6.99 18.21 16.65
N LEU A 81 6.82 17.32 15.65
CA LEU A 81 5.63 16.49 15.49
C LEU A 81 5.92 15.01 15.74
N ASP A 82 4.96 14.30 16.32
CA ASP A 82 4.98 12.84 16.33
C ASP A 82 4.72 12.31 14.91
N PRO A 83 5.59 11.42 14.37
CA PRO A 83 5.58 11.11 12.94
C PRO A 83 4.63 9.96 12.58
N TRP A 84 3.38 10.00 13.03
CA TRP A 84 2.41 8.88 12.88
C TRP A 84 2.32 8.35 11.44
N SER A 85 2.10 9.25 10.47
CA SER A 85 1.97 8.86 9.07
C SER A 85 3.29 8.34 8.49
N ALA A 86 4.41 9.02 8.76
CA ALA A 86 5.69 8.64 8.17
C ALA A 86 6.23 7.31 8.74
N ALA A 87 6.10 7.12 10.05
CA ALA A 87 6.47 5.87 10.72
C ALA A 87 5.58 4.71 10.26
N GLY A 88 4.25 4.87 10.26
CA GLY A 88 3.33 3.84 9.78
C GLY A 88 3.58 3.46 8.31
N SER A 89 3.91 4.44 7.47
CA SER A 89 4.28 4.18 6.07
C SER A 89 5.57 3.39 5.93
N ALA A 90 6.57 3.66 6.77
CA ALA A 90 7.81 2.89 6.80
C ALA A 90 7.53 1.42 7.14
N GLU A 91 6.71 1.17 8.17
CA GLU A 91 6.31 -0.18 8.57
C GLU A 91 5.54 -0.90 7.47
N ARG A 92 4.55 -0.24 6.86
CA ARG A 92 3.77 -0.82 5.76
C ARG A 92 4.66 -1.21 4.57
N GLN A 93 5.60 -0.36 4.18
CA GLN A 93 6.51 -0.62 3.07
C GLN A 93 7.54 -1.71 3.38
N ALA A 94 8.03 -1.77 4.61
CA ALA A 94 8.91 -2.85 5.06
C ALA A 94 8.19 -4.20 5.04
N TRP A 95 6.96 -4.23 5.56
CA TRP A 95 6.14 -5.44 5.57
C TRP A 95 5.85 -5.98 4.16
N VAL A 96 5.48 -5.10 3.20
CA VAL A 96 5.31 -5.53 1.79
C VAL A 96 6.63 -6.05 1.20
N ALA A 97 7.76 -5.44 1.55
CA ALA A 97 9.07 -5.92 1.09
C ALA A 97 9.38 -7.32 1.64
N ASP A 98 9.02 -7.62 2.90
CA ASP A 98 9.14 -8.95 3.48
C ASP A 98 8.29 -9.97 2.71
N LEU A 99 7.03 -9.62 2.39
CA LEU A 99 6.16 -10.48 1.56
C LEU A 99 6.80 -10.77 0.19
N ALA A 100 7.37 -9.75 -0.45
CA ALA A 100 8.07 -9.90 -1.72
C ALA A 100 9.28 -10.84 -1.61
N ASP A 101 10.04 -10.76 -0.52
CA ASP A 101 11.21 -11.62 -0.29
C ASP A 101 10.80 -13.09 -0.04
N THR A 102 9.60 -13.32 0.50
CA THR A 102 9.01 -14.67 0.62
C THR A 102 8.36 -15.19 -0.67
N GLY A 103 8.36 -14.41 -1.76
CA GLY A 103 7.87 -14.82 -3.07
C GLY A 103 6.37 -14.64 -3.31
N VAL A 104 5.65 -13.93 -2.44
CA VAL A 104 4.19 -13.68 -2.57
C VAL A 104 3.83 -13.05 -3.92
N PHE A 105 4.70 -12.20 -4.46
CA PHE A 105 4.49 -11.47 -5.72
C PHE A 105 5.30 -12.05 -6.89
N GLY A 106 5.72 -13.32 -6.77
CA GLY A 106 6.68 -13.96 -7.67
C GLY A 106 8.13 -13.69 -7.28
N ALA A 107 9.06 -14.31 -8.01
CA ALA A 107 10.49 -14.18 -7.73
C ALA A 107 11.05 -12.86 -8.30
N ARG A 108 11.81 -12.13 -7.46
CA ARG A 108 12.49 -10.90 -7.87
C ARG A 108 13.33 -11.12 -9.14
N GLY A 109 13.29 -10.17 -10.06
CA GLY A 109 14.03 -10.22 -11.32
C GLY A 109 13.46 -11.18 -12.37
N LYS A 110 12.36 -11.89 -12.09
CA LYS A 110 11.64 -12.68 -13.11
C LYS A 110 10.59 -11.83 -13.82
N PRO A 111 10.25 -12.16 -15.08
CA PRO A 111 9.11 -11.55 -15.76
C PRO A 111 7.85 -11.67 -14.91
N GLY A 112 7.12 -10.55 -14.75
CA GLY A 112 5.87 -10.50 -13.98
C GLY A 112 6.00 -10.07 -12.52
N PHE A 113 7.20 -10.04 -11.92
CA PHE A 113 7.39 -9.53 -10.56
C PHE A 113 7.05 -8.04 -10.48
N ALA A 114 6.07 -7.68 -9.64
CA ALA A 114 5.60 -6.30 -9.47
C ALA A 114 5.14 -5.65 -10.79
N ARG A 115 4.45 -6.40 -11.65
CA ARG A 115 3.98 -5.91 -12.97
C ARG A 115 2.49 -6.08 -13.21
N SER A 116 1.70 -6.47 -12.21
CA SER A 116 0.25 -6.56 -12.40
C SER A 116 -0.33 -5.20 -12.79
N ALA A 117 -1.11 -5.16 -13.87
CA ALA A 117 -1.83 -3.96 -14.30
C ALA A 117 -3.09 -3.71 -13.46
N ASP A 118 -3.60 -4.75 -12.81
CA ASP A 118 -4.71 -4.68 -11.86
C ASP A 118 -4.17 -4.87 -10.44
N TRP A 119 -4.39 -3.88 -9.59
CA TRP A 119 -3.94 -3.90 -8.20
C TRP A 119 -4.64 -4.99 -7.38
N ARG A 120 -5.86 -5.41 -7.77
CA ARG A 120 -6.62 -6.47 -7.09
C ARG A 120 -5.86 -7.79 -7.09
N THR A 121 -5.10 -8.07 -8.15
CA THR A 121 -4.25 -9.28 -8.22
C THR A 121 -3.22 -9.33 -7.09
N GLU A 122 -2.57 -8.21 -6.78
CA GLU A 122 -1.56 -8.16 -5.73
C GLU A 122 -2.21 -8.10 -4.33
N ALA A 123 -3.36 -7.43 -4.20
CA ALA A 123 -4.17 -7.48 -2.99
C ALA A 123 -4.62 -8.92 -2.67
N ASP A 124 -5.11 -9.67 -3.66
CA ASP A 124 -5.54 -11.07 -3.49
C ASP A 124 -4.37 -11.96 -3.06
N ARG A 125 -3.16 -11.75 -3.58
CA ARG A 125 -1.94 -12.46 -3.13
C ARG A 125 -1.60 -12.14 -1.67
N ILE A 126 -1.73 -10.89 -1.26
CA ILE A 126 -1.56 -10.48 0.15
C ILE A 126 -2.60 -11.18 1.03
N LEU A 127 -3.88 -11.13 0.63
CA LEU A 127 -5.00 -11.73 1.35
C LEU A 127 -4.82 -13.25 1.50
N ALA A 128 -4.44 -13.94 0.42
CA ALA A 128 -4.15 -15.37 0.46
C ALA A 128 -2.98 -15.72 1.39
N ARG A 129 -2.00 -14.81 1.55
CA ARG A 129 -0.86 -15.01 2.45
C ARG A 129 -1.20 -14.77 3.92
N ILE A 130 -2.11 -13.86 4.23
CA ILE A 130 -2.52 -13.54 5.62
C ILE A 130 -3.68 -14.41 6.11
N ALA A 131 -4.53 -14.90 5.21
CA ALA A 131 -5.55 -15.88 5.54
C ALA A 131 -4.85 -17.17 5.97
N GLY A 132 -4.83 -17.44 7.29
CA GLY A 132 -4.55 -18.76 7.80
C GLY A 132 -5.64 -19.75 7.35
N PRO A 133 -5.47 -21.07 7.56
CA PRO A 133 -6.39 -22.10 7.06
C PRO A 133 -7.85 -22.05 7.57
N GLN A 134 -8.30 -21.00 8.27
CA GLN A 134 -9.60 -20.95 8.98
C GLN A 134 -10.38 -19.62 8.87
N ASP A 135 -10.17 -18.79 7.84
CA ASP A 135 -10.96 -17.55 7.69
C ASP A 135 -12.16 -17.75 6.74
N THR A 136 -13.26 -18.29 7.28
CA THR A 136 -14.60 -18.13 6.66
C THR A 136 -15.11 -16.72 6.99
N PRO A 137 -15.61 -15.95 6.00
CA PRO A 137 -16.09 -14.59 6.28
C PRO A 137 -17.32 -14.62 7.18
N PRO A 138 -17.50 -13.62 8.07
CA PRO A 138 -18.75 -13.46 8.80
C PRO A 138 -19.91 -13.17 7.82
N PRO A 139 -21.16 -13.51 8.19
CA PRO A 139 -22.30 -13.33 7.29
C PRO A 139 -22.48 -11.84 6.98
N GLU A 140 -22.70 -11.51 5.72
CA GLU A 140 -23.05 -10.17 5.26
C GLU A 140 -24.32 -9.68 5.98
N ASP A 141 -24.21 -8.55 6.68
CA ASP A 141 -25.39 -7.82 7.14
C ASP A 141 -26.13 -7.30 5.91
N ARG A 142 -27.29 -7.91 5.65
CA ARG A 142 -28.25 -7.44 4.66
C ARG A 142 -28.99 -6.24 5.23
N GLU A 143 -28.82 -5.07 4.62
CA GLU A 143 -29.87 -4.04 4.59
C GLU A 143 -30.86 -4.32 3.44
#